data_AF-A0A3D1IAI4-F1
#
_entry.id   AF-A0A3D1IAI4-F1
#
_cell.length_a   1.000
_cell.length_b   1.000
_cell.length_c   1.000
_cell.angle_alpha   90.00
_cell.angle_beta   90.00
_cell.angle_gamma   90.00
#
_symmetry.space_group_name_H-M   'P 1'
#
loop_
_entity.id
_entity.type
_entity.pdbx_description
1 polymer ?
#
loop_
_entity_poly.entity_id
_entity_poly.type
_entity_poly.pdbx_seq_one_letter_code
_entity_poly.pdbx_strand_id
1 'polypeptide(L)'
;MDRRLLHALAVLIVLFAVGCSGSLEKKLVGRYTASFEEPASAKDDAASQMVRNFAQMLGGSTTLELKEDKTFEMSLMAMPIKGTWSLDGTKLELKAETIMGMTPEQLKSEAAARGKLPPNAGEMNKPMEFEVDPSTLTLRAKQANSGQMSMTFKRKE
;
A
#
# COMPACT_ATOMS: atom_id res chain seq x y z
N MET A 1 -26.66 -26.84 -34.94
CA MET A 1 -25.84 -26.26 -33.84
C MET A 1 -26.43 -24.92 -33.48
N ASP A 2 -27.23 -24.90 -32.41
CA ASP A 2 -28.12 -23.80 -32.06
C ASP A 2 -27.40 -22.59 -31.47
N ARG A 3 -27.61 -21.41 -32.08
CA ARG A 3 -27.16 -20.09 -31.61
C ARG A 3 -27.58 -19.77 -30.16
N ARG A 4 -28.57 -20.48 -29.61
CA ARG A 4 -29.05 -20.34 -28.23
C ARG A 4 -28.11 -20.94 -27.19
N LEU A 5 -27.34 -21.98 -27.54
CA LEU A 5 -26.34 -22.56 -26.63
C LEU A 5 -25.12 -21.66 -26.42
N LEU A 6 -24.73 -20.88 -27.44
CA LEU A 6 -23.60 -19.94 -27.33
C LEU A 6 -23.87 -18.77 -26.38
N HIS A 7 -25.13 -18.31 -26.26
CA HIS A 7 -25.47 -17.21 -25.36
C HIS A 7 -25.54 -17.66 -23.89
N ALA A 8 -25.98 -18.89 -23.63
CA ALA A 8 -26.01 -19.45 -22.27
C ALA A 8 -24.60 -19.68 -21.71
N LEU A 9 -23.63 -20.05 -22.55
CA LEU A 9 -22.25 -20.28 -22.13
C LEU A 9 -21.49 -18.96 -21.84
N ALA A 10 -21.80 -17.89 -22.58
CA ALA A 10 -21.17 -16.58 -22.37
C ALA A 10 -21.60 -15.91 -21.04
N VAL A 11 -22.84 -16.09 -20.61
CA VAL A 11 -23.35 -15.52 -19.35
C VAL A 11 -22.77 -16.23 -18.11
N LEU A 12 -22.45 -17.54 -18.22
CA LEU A 12 -21.89 -18.31 -17.10
C LEU A 12 -20.44 -17.94 -16.79
N ILE A 13 -19.64 -17.53 -17.79
CA ILE A 13 -18.22 -17.20 -17.61
C ILE A 13 -18.03 -15.83 -16.92
N VAL A 14 -18.93 -14.87 -17.15
CA VAL A 14 -18.86 -13.54 -16.53
C VAL A 14 -19.14 -13.59 -15.02
N LEU A 15 -19.93 -14.56 -14.55
CA LEU A 15 -20.24 -14.73 -13.12
C LEU A 15 -19.07 -15.29 -12.28
N PHE A 16 -18.12 -16.00 -12.90
CA PHE A 16 -16.97 -16.56 -12.17
C PHE A 16 -15.86 -15.53 -11.91
N ALA A 17 -15.78 -14.44 -12.67
CA ALA A 17 -14.75 -13.41 -12.48
C ALA A 17 -15.02 -12.50 -11.28
N VAL A 18 -16.29 -12.33 -10.86
CA VAL A 18 -16.67 -11.40 -9.78
C VAL A 18 -16.51 -12.02 -8.38
N GLY A 19 -16.50 -13.36 -8.28
CA GLY A 19 -16.45 -14.07 -6.99
C GLY A 19 -15.07 -14.10 -6.31
N CYS A 20 -13.96 -13.99 -7.07
CA CYS A 20 -12.61 -14.07 -6.48
C CYS A 20 -12.21 -12.78 -5.76
N SER A 21 -12.53 -11.60 -6.32
CA SER A 21 -12.09 -10.32 -5.76
C SER A 21 -12.74 -10.03 -4.41
N GLY A 22 -14.05 -10.30 -4.25
CA GLY A 22 -14.75 -10.07 -2.98
C GLY A 22 -14.26 -10.95 -1.81
N SER A 23 -13.72 -12.14 -2.10
CA SER A 23 -13.10 -12.98 -1.06
C SER A 23 -11.73 -12.44 -0.63
N LEU A 24 -10.94 -11.90 -1.56
CA LEU A 24 -9.62 -11.35 -1.24
C LEU A 24 -9.75 -10.04 -0.45
N GLU A 25 -10.69 -9.17 -0.84
CA GLU A 25 -10.95 -7.92 -0.11
C GLU A 25 -11.26 -8.16 1.37
N LYS A 26 -12.14 -9.12 1.68
CA LYS A 26 -12.45 -9.49 3.07
C LYS A 26 -11.24 -10.06 3.80
N LYS A 27 -10.43 -10.87 3.12
CA LYS A 27 -9.19 -11.41 3.68
C LYS A 27 -8.17 -10.30 3.95
N LEU A 28 -8.16 -9.21 3.20
CA LEU A 28 -7.21 -8.11 3.38
C LEU A 28 -7.51 -7.24 4.61
N VAL A 29 -8.74 -7.25 5.12
CA VAL A 29 -9.07 -6.53 6.36
C VAL A 29 -8.21 -7.07 7.51
N GLY A 30 -7.55 -6.17 8.23
CA GLY A 30 -6.65 -6.52 9.32
C GLY A 30 -5.49 -5.54 9.50
N ARG A 31 -4.60 -5.89 10.43
CA ARG A 31 -3.41 -5.11 10.76
C ARG A 31 -2.17 -5.73 10.16
N TYR A 32 -1.27 -4.86 9.75
CA TYR A 32 -0.02 -5.18 9.10
C TYR A 32 1.12 -4.36 9.70
N THR A 33 2.32 -4.91 9.62
CA THR A 33 3.55 -4.23 10.02
C THR A 33 4.50 -4.23 8.82
N ALA A 34 5.17 -3.09 8.61
CA ALA A 34 6.12 -2.98 7.51
C ALA A 34 7.40 -3.75 7.83
N SER A 35 7.94 -4.38 6.81
CA SER A 35 9.27 -4.97 6.75
C SER A 35 9.98 -4.31 5.58
N PHE A 36 11.19 -3.84 5.83
CA PHE A 36 12.05 -3.24 4.81
C PHE A 36 13.18 -4.21 4.53
N GLU A 37 13.32 -4.61 3.27
CA GLU A 37 14.43 -5.47 2.85
C GLU A 37 15.44 -4.62 2.06
N GLU A 38 16.73 -4.89 2.27
CA GLU A 38 17.78 -4.23 1.49
C GLU A 38 17.66 -4.60 0.00
N PRO A 39 17.97 -3.67 -0.91
CA PRO A 39 18.10 -4.01 -2.32
C PRO A 39 19.21 -5.05 -2.48
N ALA A 40 18.99 -6.06 -3.34
CA ALA A 40 19.92 -7.18 -3.55
C ALA A 40 21.33 -6.76 -4.01
N SER A 41 21.51 -5.50 -4.42
CA SER A 41 22.78 -4.90 -4.82
C SER A 41 23.56 -4.22 -3.67
N ALA A 42 23.07 -4.28 -2.42
CA ALA A 42 23.74 -3.68 -1.28
C ALA A 42 25.10 -4.35 -1.01
N LYS A 43 26.17 -3.55 -0.92
CA LYS A 43 27.51 -4.01 -0.52
C LYS A 43 27.58 -4.05 0.99
N ASP A 44 28.33 -4.98 1.57
CA ASP A 44 28.47 -5.04 3.03
C ASP A 44 29.48 -4.00 3.55
N ASP A 45 29.10 -2.73 3.48
CA ASP A 45 29.87 -1.60 3.97
C ASP A 45 29.17 -0.89 5.16
N ALA A 46 29.87 0.06 5.77
CA ALA A 46 29.35 0.81 6.92
C ALA A 46 28.08 1.61 6.59
N ALA A 47 27.87 2.01 5.34
CA ALA A 47 26.66 2.68 4.91
C ALA A 47 25.47 1.70 4.87
N SER A 48 25.68 0.48 4.38
CA SER A 48 24.67 -0.58 4.42
C SER A 48 24.25 -0.98 5.83
N GLN A 49 25.19 -1.04 6.79
CA GLN A 49 24.82 -1.26 8.20
C GLN A 49 23.92 -0.14 8.77
N MET A 50 24.20 1.11 8.41
CA MET A 50 23.35 2.24 8.80
C MET A 50 21.96 2.15 8.17
N VAL A 51 21.88 1.75 6.90
CA VAL A 51 20.61 1.53 6.19
C VAL A 51 19.81 0.39 6.84
N ARG A 52 20.44 -0.72 7.22
CA ARG A 52 19.78 -1.82 7.94
C ARG A 52 19.19 -1.39 9.28
N ASN A 53 19.96 -0.64 10.07
CA ASN A 53 19.48 -0.14 11.37
C ASN A 53 18.30 0.82 11.18
N PHE A 54 18.36 1.67 10.16
CA PHE A 54 17.27 2.57 9.82
C PHE A 54 16.02 1.81 9.35
N ALA A 55 16.20 0.80 8.49
CA ALA A 55 15.14 -0.08 8.01
C ALA A 55 14.45 -0.84 9.16
N GLN A 56 15.22 -1.36 10.13
CA GLN A 56 14.67 -2.01 11.32
C GLN A 56 13.88 -1.06 12.21
N MET A 57 14.39 0.16 12.43
CA MET A 57 13.69 1.19 13.19
C MET A 57 12.38 1.62 12.53
N LEU A 58 12.38 1.77 11.20
CA LEU A 58 11.18 2.09 10.43
C LEU A 58 10.18 0.94 10.39
N GLY A 59 10.64 -0.30 10.20
CA GLY A 59 9.78 -1.48 10.10
C GLY A 59 8.96 -1.71 11.37
N GLY A 60 9.62 -1.65 12.52
CA GLY A 60 8.96 -1.86 13.82
C GLY A 60 7.95 -0.77 14.20
N SER A 61 8.05 0.43 13.62
CA SER A 61 7.19 1.57 13.92
C SER A 61 6.14 1.85 12.86
N THR A 62 6.21 1.20 11.71
CA THR A 62 5.28 1.42 10.59
C THR A 62 4.19 0.36 10.57
N THR A 63 2.96 0.78 10.81
CA THR A 63 1.78 -0.10 10.84
C THR A 63 0.73 0.34 9.84
N LEU A 64 -0.02 -0.61 9.29
CA LEU A 64 -1.16 -0.34 8.42
C LEU A 64 -2.35 -1.17 8.90
N GLU A 65 -3.52 -0.56 9.03
CA GLU A 65 -4.79 -1.23 9.31
C GLU A 65 -5.75 -0.97 8.16
N LEU A 66 -6.22 -2.03 7.50
CA LEU A 66 -7.28 -1.98 6.49
C LEU A 66 -8.60 -2.37 7.15
N LYS A 67 -9.60 -1.50 7.09
CA LYS A 67 -10.91 -1.70 7.73
C LYS A 67 -11.97 -2.17 6.72
N GLU A 68 -13.03 -2.79 7.21
CA GLU A 68 -14.13 -3.33 6.39
C GLU A 68 -14.87 -2.25 5.60
N ASP A 69 -14.93 -1.03 6.14
CA ASP A 69 -15.60 0.14 5.55
C ASP A 69 -14.81 0.84 4.43
N LYS A 70 -13.75 0.20 3.92
CA LYS A 70 -12.84 0.74 2.90
C LYS A 70 -12.01 1.94 3.36
N THR A 71 -11.89 2.15 4.67
CA THR A 71 -10.92 3.10 5.25
C THR A 71 -9.65 2.41 5.71
N PHE A 72 -8.55 3.14 5.78
CA PHE A 72 -7.30 2.67 6.36
C PHE A 72 -6.73 3.66 7.38
N GLU A 73 -5.94 3.13 8.30
CA GLU A 73 -5.06 3.92 9.16
C GLU A 73 -3.64 3.38 9.06
N MET A 74 -2.70 4.25 8.73
CA MET A 74 -1.28 3.95 8.66
C MET A 74 -0.54 4.83 9.66
N SER A 75 0.38 4.25 10.43
CA SER A 75 1.33 5.01 11.24
C SER A 75 2.68 4.88 10.57
N LEU A 76 3.30 6.01 10.21
CA LEU A 76 4.66 6.06 9.66
C LEU A 76 5.48 6.97 10.57
N MET A 77 6.45 6.42 11.32
CA MET A 77 7.27 7.18 12.28
C MET A 77 6.42 8.08 13.22
N ALA A 78 5.38 7.52 13.83
CA ALA A 78 4.40 8.24 14.66
C ALA A 78 3.51 9.27 13.94
N MET A 79 3.61 9.40 12.60
CA MET A 79 2.67 10.20 11.83
C MET A 79 1.45 9.35 11.44
N PRO A 80 0.23 9.66 11.92
CA PRO A 80 -0.97 8.99 11.49
C PRO A 80 -1.38 9.51 10.11
N ILE A 81 -1.67 8.58 9.23
CA ILE A 81 -2.16 8.81 7.88
C ILE A 81 -3.48 8.04 7.76
N LYS A 82 -4.54 8.72 7.35
CA LYS A 82 -5.86 8.12 7.17
C LYS A 82 -6.35 8.37 5.76
N GLY A 83 -7.18 7.45 5.27
CA GLY A 83 -7.85 7.63 4.00
C GLY A 83 -8.60 6.38 3.58
N THR A 84 -8.73 6.19 2.28
CA THR A 84 -9.52 5.10 1.69
C THR A 84 -8.65 4.12 0.92
N TRP A 85 -9.13 2.88 0.80
CA TRP A 85 -8.47 1.84 0.04
C TRP A 85 -9.41 1.15 -0.95
N SER A 86 -8.84 0.70 -2.07
CA SER A 86 -9.52 -0.07 -3.10
C SER A 86 -8.65 -1.22 -3.59
N LEU A 87 -9.30 -2.30 -4.05
CA LEU A 87 -8.62 -3.45 -4.63
C LEU A 87 -9.17 -3.71 -6.04
N ASP A 88 -8.27 -3.78 -7.02
CA ASP A 88 -8.57 -4.24 -8.38
C ASP A 88 -7.69 -5.45 -8.70
N GLY A 89 -8.29 -6.65 -8.68
CA GLY A 89 -7.55 -7.90 -8.76
C GLY A 89 -6.58 -8.06 -7.57
N THR A 90 -5.28 -7.98 -7.84
CA THR A 90 -4.18 -7.99 -6.85
C THR A 90 -3.60 -6.61 -6.58
N LYS A 91 -4.09 -5.56 -7.25
CA LYS A 91 -3.63 -4.19 -7.08
C LYS A 91 -4.40 -3.51 -5.96
N LEU A 92 -3.73 -3.23 -4.85
CA LEU A 92 -4.26 -2.45 -3.73
C LEU A 92 -3.81 -0.99 -3.87
N GLU A 93 -4.75 -0.05 -3.80
CA GLU A 93 -4.46 1.39 -3.79
C GLU A 93 -4.87 1.99 -2.45
N LEU A 94 -3.98 2.78 -1.85
CA LEU A 94 -4.27 3.58 -0.65
C LEU A 94 -4.25 5.07 -1.00
N LYS A 95 -5.38 5.74 -0.84
CA LYS A 95 -5.51 7.17 -1.07
C LYS A 95 -5.54 7.91 0.27
N ALA A 96 -4.48 8.64 0.58
CA ALA A 96 -4.42 9.47 1.78
C ALA A 96 -5.40 10.65 1.68
N GLU A 97 -6.16 10.86 2.75
CA GLU A 97 -7.08 11.99 2.91
C GLU A 97 -6.58 12.96 3.98
N THR A 98 -5.98 12.42 5.05
CA THR A 98 -5.35 13.23 6.10
C THR A 98 -4.01 12.65 6.51
N ILE A 99 -3.09 13.55 6.85
CA ILE A 99 -1.77 13.25 7.40
C ILE A 99 -1.62 14.16 8.63
N MET A 100 -1.36 13.59 9.81
CA MET A 100 -1.34 14.34 11.08
C MET A 100 -2.65 15.12 11.35
N GLY A 101 -3.79 14.66 10.83
CA GLY A 101 -5.07 15.35 10.95
C GLY A 101 -5.26 16.56 10.01
N MET A 102 -4.30 16.82 9.11
CA MET A 102 -4.38 17.87 8.10
C MET A 102 -4.63 17.27 6.71
N THR A 103 -5.39 17.98 5.87
CA THR A 103 -5.51 17.60 4.45
C THR A 103 -4.19 17.89 3.72
N PRO A 104 -3.94 17.27 2.55
CA PRO A 104 -2.77 17.56 1.75
C PRO A 104 -2.62 19.04 1.37
N GLU A 105 -3.74 19.74 1.15
CA GLU A 105 -3.76 21.18 0.85
C GLU A 105 -3.33 22.02 2.06
N GLN A 106 -3.80 21.67 3.26
CA GLN A 106 -3.39 22.32 4.51
C GLN A 106 -1.90 22.11 4.77
N LEU A 107 -1.40 20.89 4.57
CA LEU A 107 0.02 20.57 4.65
C LEU A 107 0.87 21.36 3.68
N LYS A 108 0.44 21.50 2.42
CA LYS A 108 1.12 22.34 1.42
C LYS A 108 1.15 23.80 1.85
N SER A 109 0.03 24.32 2.35
CA SER A 109 -0.07 25.71 2.82
C SER A 109 0.85 25.98 4.01
N GLU A 110 0.87 25.10 5.00
CA GLU A 110 1.72 25.24 6.19
C GLU A 110 3.20 25.06 5.87
N ALA A 111 3.54 24.10 5.00
CA ALA A 111 4.90 23.89 4.52
C ALA A 111 5.42 25.10 3.70
N ALA A 112 4.56 25.70 2.87
CA ALA A 112 4.87 26.94 2.15
C ALA A 112 5.05 28.12 3.11
N ALA A 113 4.18 28.26 4.13
CA ALA A 113 4.29 29.30 5.15
C ALA A 113 5.58 29.18 5.98
N ARG A 114 6.08 27.96 6.18
CA ARG A 114 7.34 27.67 6.89
C ARG A 114 8.58 27.67 5.96
N GLY A 115 8.42 27.98 4.68
CA GLY A 115 9.51 27.99 3.70
C GLY A 115 10.18 26.63 3.46
N LYS A 116 9.52 25.53 3.84
CA LYS A 116 10.04 24.15 3.74
C LYS A 116 8.97 23.27 3.10
N LEU A 117 8.80 23.39 1.78
CA LEU A 117 8.06 22.36 1.05
C LEU A 117 8.89 21.06 1.09
N PRO A 118 8.34 19.94 1.58
CA PRO A 118 9.00 18.67 1.38
C PRO A 118 9.13 18.44 -0.13
N PRO A 119 10.28 17.93 -0.62
CA PRO A 119 10.58 17.82 -2.05
C PRO A 119 9.53 17.01 -2.85
N ASN A 120 8.71 16.22 -2.17
CA ASN A 120 7.71 15.33 -2.77
C ASN A 120 6.27 15.79 -2.52
N ALA A 121 6.02 17.08 -2.23
CA ALA A 121 4.69 17.58 -1.90
C ALA A 121 3.64 17.38 -3.02
N GLY A 122 4.05 17.34 -4.28
CA GLY A 122 3.18 17.02 -5.41
C GLY A 122 2.80 15.54 -5.50
N GLU A 123 3.55 14.66 -4.86
CA GLU A 123 3.35 13.21 -4.92
C GLU A 123 2.48 12.69 -3.77
N MET A 124 2.29 13.47 -2.70
CA MET A 124 1.43 13.12 -1.57
C MET A 124 -0.05 12.91 -1.95
N ASN A 125 -0.50 13.47 -3.09
CA ASN A 125 -1.86 13.30 -3.58
C ASN A 125 -2.04 12.05 -4.47
N LYS A 126 -0.94 11.35 -4.80
CA LYS A 126 -1.01 10.12 -5.60
C LYS A 126 -1.33 8.93 -4.68
N PRO A 127 -2.18 7.99 -5.10
CA PRO A 127 -2.38 6.76 -4.35
C PRO A 127 -1.06 6.01 -4.17
N MET A 128 -0.88 5.41 -3.00
CA MET A 128 0.18 4.43 -2.80
C MET A 128 -0.30 3.10 -3.38
N GLU A 129 0.45 2.56 -4.34
CA GLU A 129 0.13 1.31 -5.02
C GLU A 129 0.90 0.14 -4.40
N PHE A 130 0.17 -0.95 -4.11
CA PHE A 130 0.70 -2.20 -3.60
C PHE A 130 0.25 -3.37 -4.47
N GLU A 131 1.14 -4.35 -4.63
CA GLU A 131 0.79 -5.66 -5.16
C GLU A 131 0.50 -6.61 -3.98
N VAL A 132 -0.64 -7.28 -4.03
CA VAL A 132 -1.08 -8.25 -3.03
C VAL A 132 -0.68 -9.65 -3.45
N ASP A 133 0.07 -10.35 -2.60
CA ASP A 133 0.21 -11.81 -2.69
C ASP A 133 -0.98 -12.47 -1.98
N PRO A 134 -1.93 -13.09 -2.71
CA PRO A 134 -3.14 -13.66 -2.12
C PRO A 134 -2.86 -14.92 -1.27
N SER A 135 -1.69 -15.55 -1.42
CA SER A 135 -1.33 -16.76 -0.67
C SER A 135 -0.82 -16.44 0.73
N THR A 136 -0.10 -15.33 0.88
CA THR A 136 0.50 -14.91 2.15
C THR A 136 -0.14 -13.66 2.74
N LEU A 137 -1.05 -13.01 2.00
CA LEU A 137 -1.63 -11.69 2.31
C LEU A 137 -0.56 -10.62 2.53
N THR A 138 0.54 -10.74 1.79
CA THR A 138 1.65 -9.79 1.85
C THR A 138 1.40 -8.64 0.88
N LEU A 139 1.63 -7.39 1.32
CA LEU A 139 1.47 -6.20 0.48
C LEU A 139 2.84 -5.66 0.10
N ARG A 140 3.20 -5.71 -1.18
CA ARG A 140 4.48 -5.19 -1.67
C ARG A 140 4.28 -3.82 -2.30
N ALA A 141 4.93 -2.80 -1.76
CA ALA A 141 4.90 -1.48 -2.38
C ALA A 141 5.51 -1.53 -3.77
N LYS A 142 4.86 -0.89 -4.75
CA LYS A 142 5.42 -0.76 -6.10
C LYS A 142 6.65 0.14 -6.03
N GLN A 143 7.82 -0.41 -6.34
CA GLN A 143 9.06 0.36 -6.35
C GLN A 143 9.10 1.27 -7.58
N ALA A 144 9.46 2.54 -7.38
CA ALA A 144 9.66 3.47 -8.49
C ALA A 144 11.00 3.23 -9.20
N ASN A 145 11.98 2.64 -8.50
CA ASN A 145 13.30 2.29 -9.05
C ASN A 145 13.95 1.13 -8.26
N SER A 146 14.84 0.38 -8.92
CA SER A 146 15.52 -0.80 -8.35
C SER A 146 16.56 -0.48 -7.27
N GLY A 147 16.87 0.81 -7.05
CA GLY A 147 17.76 1.28 -6.00
C GLY A 147 17.05 1.63 -4.67
N GLN A 148 15.71 1.58 -4.63
CA GLN A 148 14.95 1.79 -3.40
C GLN A 148 14.87 0.51 -2.56
N MET A 149 14.82 0.66 -1.23
CA MET A 149 14.46 -0.44 -0.33
C MET A 149 13.07 -0.95 -0.67
N SER A 150 12.88 -2.27 -0.65
CA SER A 150 11.55 -2.85 -0.85
C SER A 150 10.78 -2.76 0.46
N MET A 151 9.63 -2.12 0.41
CA MET A 151 8.71 -2.07 1.54
C MET A 151 7.64 -3.14 1.35
N THR A 152 7.53 -4.00 2.35
CA THR A 152 6.58 -5.10 2.35
C THR A 152 5.80 -5.10 3.65
N PHE A 153 4.47 -5.09 3.60
CA PHE A 153 3.62 -5.23 4.78
C PHE A 153 3.26 -6.70 4.98
N LYS A 154 3.58 -7.22 6.17
CA LYS A 154 3.19 -8.56 6.61
C LYS A 154 2.08 -8.46 7.62
N ARG A 155 1.13 -9.39 7.55
CA ARG A 155 0.00 -9.42 8.48
C ARG A 155 0.54 -9.62 9.90
N LYS A 156 0.01 -8.82 10.84
CA LYS A 156 0.26 -9.01 12.26
C LYS A 156 -0.69 -10.10 12.75
N GLU A 157 -0.11 -11.18 13.28
CA GLU A 157 -0.86 -12.26 13.94
C GLU A 157 -1.62 -11.75 15.18
#